data_AF-A0A6I4VY80-F1
#
_entry.id   AF-A0A6I4VY80-F1
#
_cell.length_a   1.000
_cell.length_b   1.000
_cell.length_c   1.000
_cell.angle_alpha   90.00
_cell.angle_beta   90.00
_cell.angle_gamma   90.00
#
_symmetry.space_group_name_H-M   'P 1'
#
loop_
_entity.id
_entity.type
_entity.pdbx_description
1 polymer ?
#
loop_
_entity_poly.entity_id
_entity_poly.type
_entity_poly.pdbx_seq_one_letter_code
_entity_poly.pdbx_strand_id
1 'polypeptide(L)'
;MLACQGQNLGPITLARKQIKLIHQDWLLEHIPKVANDCINFDDEWEYRRLLELIDETVPSLLKWTVEKGKDSLHEEVREASKDFAI
;
A
#
# COMPACT_ATOMS: atom_id res chain seq x y z
N MET A 1 4.54 7.15 5.17
CA MET A 1 4.06 7.68 3.88
C MET A 1 2.68 8.32 4.04
N LEU A 2 2.50 9.61 3.70
CA LEU A 2 1.21 10.33 3.91
C LEU A 2 0.00 9.70 3.18
N ALA A 3 0.25 8.98 2.08
CA ALA A 3 -0.78 8.24 1.34
C ALA A 3 -1.34 7.02 2.11
N CYS A 4 -0.67 6.56 3.16
CA CYS A 4 -1.09 5.39 3.95
C CYS A 4 -1.26 5.70 5.45
N GLN A 5 -0.49 6.65 5.98
CA GLN A 5 -0.51 7.02 7.40
C GLN A 5 -1.44 8.19 7.73
N GLY A 6 -1.96 8.88 6.70
CA GLY A 6 -2.91 9.96 6.91
C GLY A 6 -4.19 9.47 7.57
N GLN A 7 -4.74 10.23 8.51
CA GLN A 7 -6.04 9.94 9.13
C GLN A 7 -7.20 10.68 8.44
N ASN A 8 -6.88 11.66 7.59
CA ASN A 8 -7.85 12.49 6.88
C ASN A 8 -7.81 12.18 5.38
N LEU A 9 -8.98 12.09 4.76
CA LEU A 9 -9.12 11.75 3.35
C LEU A 9 -8.41 12.76 2.42
N GLY A 10 -8.42 14.05 2.79
CA GLY A 10 -7.80 15.13 2.00
C GLY A 10 -6.29 14.91 1.78
N PRO A 11 -5.47 14.84 2.84
CA PRO A 11 -4.05 14.52 2.74
C PRO A 11 -3.75 13.21 2.01
N ILE A 12 -4.52 12.14 2.28
CA ILE A 12 -4.34 10.83 1.61
C ILE A 12 -4.52 10.99 0.10
N THR A 13 -5.64 11.56 -0.30
CA THR A 13 -6.00 11.73 -1.72
C THR A 13 -5.00 12.63 -2.45
N LEU A 14 -4.56 13.70 -1.80
CA LEU A 14 -3.56 14.60 -2.36
C LEU A 14 -2.22 13.88 -2.58
N ALA A 15 -1.76 13.11 -1.59
CA ALA A 15 -0.52 12.36 -1.70
C ALA A 15 -0.59 11.32 -2.82
N ARG A 16 -1.70 10.55 -2.92
CA ARG A 16 -1.91 9.58 -4.01
C ARG A 16 -1.87 10.24 -5.38
N LYS A 17 -2.49 11.42 -5.53
CA LYS A 17 -2.43 12.20 -6.79
C LYS A 17 -1.01 12.59 -7.17
N GLN A 18 -0.18 13.00 -6.21
CA GLN A 18 1.22 13.34 -6.49
C GLN A 18 2.04 12.10 -6.87
N ILE A 19 1.84 10.97 -6.20
CA ILE A 19 2.53 9.71 -6.51
C ILE A 19 2.23 9.27 -7.94
N LYS A 20 0.97 9.40 -8.41
CA LYS A 20 0.57 9.09 -9.80
C LYS A 20 1.28 9.90 -10.87
N LEU A 21 1.92 11.03 -10.53
CA LEU A 21 2.68 11.86 -11.47
C LEU A 21 4.15 11.40 -11.61
N ILE A 22 4.62 10.50 -10.75
CA ILE A 22 5.98 9.97 -10.79
C ILE A 22 6.08 8.91 -11.90
N HIS A 23 7.25 8.81 -12.53
CA HIS A 23 7.50 7.80 -13.57
C HIS A 23 7.28 6.38 -13.04
N GLN A 24 6.57 5.55 -13.81
CA GLN A 24 6.17 4.20 -13.39
C GLN A 24 7.37 3.32 -13.03
N ASP A 25 8.45 3.32 -13.84
CA ASP A 25 9.64 2.53 -13.54
C ASP A 25 10.29 2.92 -12.22
N TRP A 26 10.28 4.22 -11.90
CA TRP A 26 10.81 4.70 -10.63
C TRP A 26 9.97 4.19 -9.46
N LEU A 27 8.63 4.24 -9.59
CA LEU A 27 7.73 3.74 -8.57
C LEU A 27 7.91 2.23 -8.36
N LEU A 28 8.01 1.45 -9.43
CA LEU A 28 8.26 0.01 -9.38
C LEU A 28 9.50 -0.35 -8.57
N GLU A 29 10.59 0.39 -8.79
CA GLU A 29 11.86 0.16 -8.11
C GLU A 29 11.83 0.61 -6.63
N HIS A 30 11.18 1.73 -6.33
CA HIS A 30 11.34 2.40 -5.03
C HIS A 30 10.23 2.11 -4.02
N ILE A 31 8.99 1.87 -4.48
CA ILE A 31 7.85 1.60 -3.58
C ILE A 31 8.12 0.44 -2.63
N PRO A 32 8.62 -0.74 -3.07
CA PRO A 32 8.81 -1.86 -2.16
C PRO A 32 9.77 -1.53 -1.02
N LYS A 33 10.84 -0.79 -1.30
CA LYS A 33 11.80 -0.34 -0.29
C LYS A 33 11.15 0.63 0.69
N VAL A 34 10.54 1.71 0.19
CA VAL A 34 9.90 2.74 1.02
C VAL A 34 8.78 2.14 1.88
N ALA A 35 8.00 1.22 1.34
CA ALA A 35 6.94 0.55 2.07
C ALA A 35 7.51 -0.30 3.23
N ASN A 36 8.54 -1.11 3.00
CA ASN A 36 9.18 -1.88 4.08
C ASN A 36 9.79 -0.99 5.19
N ASP A 37 10.28 0.19 4.83
CA ASP A 37 10.90 1.12 5.79
C ASP A 37 9.88 1.95 6.58
N CYS A 38 8.68 2.18 6.03
CA CYS A 38 7.75 3.19 6.53
C CYS A 38 6.35 2.69 6.88
N ILE A 39 5.94 1.50 6.45
CA ILE A 39 4.59 0.97 6.69
C ILE A 39 4.64 -0.06 7.80
N ASN A 40 3.73 0.07 8.77
CA ASN A 40 3.48 -1.00 9.70
C ASN A 40 2.55 -2.04 9.05
N PHE A 41 3.11 -3.20 8.66
CA PHE A 41 2.33 -4.29 8.04
C PHE A 41 1.42 -5.04 9.03
N ASP A 42 1.60 -4.81 10.33
CA ASP A 42 0.70 -5.34 11.37
C ASP A 42 -0.47 -4.39 11.69
N ASP A 43 -0.44 -3.16 11.14
CA ASP A 43 -1.57 -2.22 11.22
C ASP A 43 -2.47 -2.35 9.99
N GLU A 44 -3.73 -2.72 10.22
CA GLU A 44 -4.72 -2.91 9.16
C GLU A 44 -4.84 -1.68 8.27
N TRP A 45 -4.93 -0.48 8.85
CA TRP A 45 -5.23 0.74 8.09
C TRP A 45 -4.05 1.19 7.25
N GLU A 46 -2.83 1.13 7.78
CA GLU A 46 -1.64 1.44 6.99
C GLU A 46 -1.44 0.44 5.85
N TYR A 47 -1.61 -0.85 6.13
CA TYR A 47 -1.49 -1.91 5.14
C TYR A 47 -2.57 -1.84 4.06
N ARG A 48 -3.84 -1.71 4.45
CA ARG A 48 -4.96 -1.58 3.51
C ARG A 48 -4.82 -0.37 2.61
N ARG A 49 -4.37 0.77 3.13
CA ARG A 49 -4.12 1.96 2.30
C ARG A 49 -2.94 1.81 1.37
N LEU A 50 -1.94 0.98 1.73
CA LEU A 50 -0.89 0.58 0.79
C LEU A 50 -1.48 -0.27 -0.33
N LEU A 51 -2.29 -1.29 -0.03
CA LEU A 51 -2.96 -2.11 -1.06
C LEU A 51 -3.76 -1.24 -2.04
N GLU A 52 -4.58 -0.33 -1.55
CA GLU A 52 -5.33 0.63 -2.38
C GLU A 52 -4.41 1.52 -3.22
N LEU A 53 -3.33 2.05 -2.63
CA LEU A 53 -2.36 2.85 -3.38
C LEU A 53 -1.74 2.03 -4.52
N ILE A 54 -1.34 0.79 -4.25
CA ILE A 54 -0.70 -0.08 -5.23
C ILE A 54 -1.66 -0.44 -6.36
N ASP A 55 -2.87 -0.85 -6.03
CA ASP A 55 -3.93 -1.16 -7.00
C ASP A 55 -4.24 0.05 -7.91
N GLU A 56 -4.27 1.26 -7.33
CA GLU A 56 -4.54 2.49 -8.09
C GLU A 56 -3.36 3.02 -8.92
N THR A 57 -2.11 2.66 -8.59
CA THR A 57 -0.91 3.35 -9.13
C THR A 57 0.07 2.44 -9.84
N VAL A 58 0.37 1.28 -9.27
CA VAL A 58 1.38 0.34 -9.77
C VAL A 58 0.89 -1.11 -9.57
N PRO A 59 -0.17 -1.54 -10.29
CA PRO A 59 -0.86 -2.81 -10.02
C PRO A 59 0.05 -4.05 -10.11
N SER A 60 1.17 -3.97 -10.85
CA SER A 60 2.15 -5.04 -10.94
C SER A 60 2.84 -5.38 -9.61
N LEU A 61 2.80 -4.48 -8.62
CA LEU A 61 3.26 -4.73 -7.25
C LEU A 61 2.17 -5.32 -6.34
N LEU A 62 0.92 -5.47 -6.82
CA LEU A 62 -0.19 -5.90 -5.97
C LEU A 62 0.04 -7.31 -5.41
N LYS A 63 0.51 -8.25 -6.23
CA LYS A 63 0.87 -9.59 -5.77
C LYS A 63 1.93 -9.56 -4.66
N TRP A 64 2.99 -8.77 -4.83
CA TRP A 64 4.01 -8.62 -3.79
C TRP A 64 3.43 -8.04 -2.50
N THR A 65 2.50 -7.10 -2.60
CA THR A 65 1.88 -6.44 -1.46
C THR A 65 0.96 -7.39 -0.71
N VAL A 66 0.10 -8.14 -1.41
CA VAL A 66 -0.78 -9.18 -0.83
C VAL A 66 0.01 -10.24 -0.08
N GLU A 67 1.15 -10.67 -0.65
CA GLU A 67 2.04 -11.66 -0.01
C GLU A 67 2.63 -11.18 1.32
N LYS A 68 2.66 -9.86 1.60
CA LYS A 68 3.14 -9.33 2.89
C LYS A 68 2.16 -9.54 4.03
N GLY A 69 0.85 -9.49 3.76
CA GLY A 69 -0.17 -9.60 4.80
C GLY A 69 -0.84 -10.98 4.91
N LYS A 70 -0.65 -11.87 3.93
CA LYS A 70 -1.35 -13.17 3.86
C LYS A 70 -1.20 -14.05 5.11
N ASP A 71 -0.01 -14.04 5.73
CA ASP A 71 0.34 -14.86 6.89
C ASP A 71 0.49 -14.02 8.17
N SER A 72 -0.04 -12.79 8.18
CA SER A 72 0.03 -11.91 9.36
C SER A 72 -0.64 -12.58 10.58
N LEU A 73 -0.16 -12.27 11.79
CA LEU A 73 -0.81 -12.70 13.03
C LEU A 73 -2.15 -11.97 13.25
N HIS A 74 -2.34 -10.81 12.63
CA HIS A 74 -3.53 -9.99 12.74
C HIS A 74 -4.59 -10.41 11.71
N GLU A 75 -5.78 -10.76 12.18
CA GLU A 75 -6.88 -11.20 11.32
C GLU A 75 -7.26 -10.15 10.28
N GLU A 76 -7.39 -8.89 10.69
CA GLU A 76 -7.82 -7.82 9.80
C GLU A 76 -6.81 -7.55 8.66
N VAL A 77 -5.51 -7.75 8.92
CA VAL A 77 -4.47 -7.69 7.88
C VAL A 77 -4.59 -8.85 6.89
N ARG A 78 -4.88 -10.06 7.38
CA ARG A 78 -5.12 -11.22 6.51
C ARG A 78 -6.37 -11.02 5.65
N GLU A 79 -7.46 -10.51 6.23
CA GLU A 79 -8.69 -10.21 5.49
C GLU A 79 -8.45 -9.12 4.44
N ALA A 80 -7.77 -8.02 4.81
CA ALA A 80 -7.38 -6.99 3.85
C ALA A 80 -6.52 -7.57 2.70
N SER A 81 -5.65 -8.54 2.97
CA SER A 81 -4.87 -9.23 1.93
C SER A 81 -5.75 -10.05 0.99
N LYS A 82 -6.74 -10.76 1.53
CA LYS A 82 -7.69 -11.58 0.74
C LYS A 82 -8.59 -10.71 -0.14
N ASP A 83 -9.02 -9.56 0.34
CA ASP A 83 -9.88 -8.64 -0.42
C ASP A 83 -9.22 -8.14 -1.72
N PHE A 84 -7.88 -8.17 -1.79
CA PHE A 84 -7.09 -7.77 -2.95
C PHE A 84 -6.39 -8.96 -3.64
N ALA A 85 -6.60 -10.19 -3.17
CA ALA A 85 -6.06 -11.39 -3.80
C ALA A 85 -6.93 -11.78 -5.02
N ILE A 86 -6.44 -11.46 -6.22
CA ILE A 86 -7.05 -11.83 -7.51
C ILE A 86 -6.63 -13.25 -7.92
#